data_AF-A0A8J3QCI6-F1
#
_entry.id   AF-A0A8J3QCI6-F1
#
_cell.length_a   1.000
_cell.length_b   1.000
_cell.length_c   1.000
_cell.angle_alpha   90.00
_cell.angle_beta   90.00
_cell.angle_gamma   90.00
#
_symmetry.space_group_name_H-M   'P 1'
#
loop_
_entity.id
_entity.type
_entity.pdbx_description
1 polymer ?
#
loop_
_entity_poly.entity_id
_entity_poly.type
_entity_poly.pdbx_seq_one_letter_code
_entity_poly.pdbx_strand_id
1 'polypeptide(L)'
;MAGIGPTGWTLEGRWWNGAYGRIARRDMWLYTNGYVWRVEARQGDGDAAVWSKQFTSEQLARELAAQMMARSGDQWRDLTSLVQSPPTAGR
;
A
#
# COMPACT_ATOMS: atom_id res chain seq x y z
N MET A 1 -3.67 18.18 -4.38
CA MET A 1 -4.10 17.16 -3.41
C MET A 1 -2.97 16.15 -3.32
N ALA A 2 -2.18 16.22 -2.24
CA ALA A 2 -0.97 15.41 -2.09
C ALA A 2 -1.37 13.94 -1.90
N GLY A 3 -0.73 13.05 -2.64
CA GLY A 3 -0.86 11.61 -2.45
C GLY A 3 -0.68 11.27 -0.98
N ILE A 4 -1.63 10.51 -0.44
CA ILE A 4 -1.64 10.06 0.94
C ILE A 4 -0.40 9.19 1.10
N GLY A 5 0.68 9.73 1.65
CA GLY A 5 1.99 9.09 1.74
C GLY A 5 3.04 10.02 2.36
N PRO A 6 4.13 9.47 2.93
CA PRO A 6 5.25 10.28 3.44
C PRO A 6 5.82 11.16 2.32
N THR A 7 6.23 12.39 2.65
CA THR A 7 6.71 13.38 1.66
C THR A 7 7.79 12.80 0.75
N GLY A 8 7.57 12.86 -0.57
CA GLY A 8 8.49 12.30 -1.58
C GLY A 8 8.23 10.84 -1.98
N TRP A 9 7.17 10.22 -1.46
CA TRP A 9 6.72 8.89 -1.87
C TRP A 9 5.41 8.95 -2.65
N THR A 10 5.33 8.17 -3.71
CA THR A 10 4.14 7.99 -4.56
C THR A 10 3.47 6.68 -4.18
N LEU A 11 2.15 6.72 -3.94
CA LEU A 11 1.35 5.54 -3.66
C LEU A 11 1.05 4.82 -4.98
N GLU A 12 1.67 3.65 -5.17
CA GLU A 12 1.55 2.85 -6.39
C GLU A 12 0.55 1.71 -6.26
N GLY A 13 0.25 1.27 -5.04
CA GLY A 13 -0.67 0.17 -4.79
C GLY A 13 -1.37 0.29 -3.45
N ARG A 14 -2.66 -0.08 -3.43
CA ARG A 14 -3.47 -0.06 -2.20
C ARG A 14 -4.41 -1.24 -2.19
N TRP A 15 -4.39 -1.98 -1.08
CA TRP A 15 -5.33 -3.06 -0.81
C TRP A 15 -5.98 -2.85 0.55
N TRP A 16 -7.25 -3.23 0.65
CA TRP A 16 -8.01 -3.13 1.89
C TRP A 16 -8.79 -4.41 2.12
N ASN A 17 -8.77 -4.94 3.34
CA ASN A 17 -9.37 -6.24 3.67
C ASN A 17 -10.91 -6.27 3.73
N GLY A 18 -11.59 -5.18 3.33
CA GLY A 18 -13.05 -5.11 3.30
C GLY A 18 -13.73 -5.05 4.67
N ALA A 19 -12.96 -5.12 5.76
CA ALA A 19 -13.50 -5.09 7.12
C ALA A 19 -13.75 -3.65 7.58
N TYR A 20 -14.94 -3.44 8.14
CA TYR A 20 -15.34 -2.19 8.78
C TYR A 20 -15.18 -2.36 10.30
N GLY A 21 -14.27 -1.59 10.91
CA GLY A 21 -14.07 -1.59 12.36
C GLY A 21 -12.59 -1.47 12.78
N ARG A 22 -12.33 -0.80 13.90
CA ARG A 22 -10.99 -0.44 14.39
C ARG A 22 -10.03 -1.60 14.64
N ILE A 23 -10.53 -2.81 14.88
CA ILE A 23 -9.68 -3.98 15.19
C ILE A 23 -9.51 -4.88 13.96
N ALA A 24 -10.55 -4.98 13.12
CA ALA A 24 -10.57 -5.88 11.97
C ALA A 24 -10.05 -5.23 10.69
N ARG A 25 -10.10 -3.89 10.57
CA ARG A 25 -9.63 -3.18 9.38
C ARG A 25 -8.13 -3.38 9.17
N ARG A 26 -7.75 -3.80 7.97
CA ARG A 26 -6.36 -3.92 7.53
C ARG A 26 -6.22 -3.30 6.16
N ASP A 27 -5.25 -2.40 6.04
CA ASP A 27 -4.89 -1.75 4.79
C ASP A 27 -3.42 -2.12 4.47
N MET A 28 -3.14 -2.45 3.21
CA MET A 28 -1.80 -2.73 2.71
C MET A 28 -1.47 -1.70 1.63
N TRP A 29 -0.41 -0.93 1.82
CA TRP A 29 -0.03 0.17 0.95
C TRP A 29 1.35 -0.11 0.35
N LEU A 30 1.52 0.19 -0.93
CA LEU A 30 2.77 0.09 -1.66
C LEU A 30 3.17 1.47 -2.16
N TYR A 31 4.31 1.94 -1.69
CA TYR A 31 4.88 3.21 -2.05
C TYR A 31 6.15 3.05 -2.88
N THR A 32 6.45 4.04 -3.70
CA THR A 32 7.76 4.18 -4.36
C THR A 32 8.25 5.63 -4.30
N ASN A 33 9.56 5.84 -4.21
CA ASN A 33 10.17 7.16 -4.44
C ASN A 33 10.98 7.22 -5.75
N GLY A 34 10.78 6.24 -6.64
CA GLY A 34 11.51 6.08 -7.90
C GLY A 34 12.77 5.21 -7.79
N TYR A 35 13.33 5.05 -6.59
CA TYR A 35 14.54 4.25 -6.34
C TYR A 35 14.31 3.12 -5.33
N VAL A 36 13.36 3.32 -4.44
CA VAL A 36 13.04 2.44 -3.32
C VAL A 36 11.54 2.25 -3.27
N TRP A 37 11.16 1.00 -3.03
CA TRP A 37 9.79 0.56 -2.79
C TRP A 37 9.59 0.33 -1.31
N ARG A 38 8.43 0.73 -0.78
CA ARG A 38 8.06 0.55 0.62
C ARG A 38 6.70 -0.09 0.71
N VAL A 39 6.63 -1.22 1.40
CA VAL A 39 5.37 -1.88 1.75
C VAL A 39 5.01 -1.48 3.17
N GLU A 40 3.79 -0.98 3.38
CA GLU A 40 3.25 -0.64 4.69
C GLU A 40 1.99 -1.46 4.95
N ALA A 41 1.98 -2.19 6.06
CA ALA A 41 0.78 -2.81 6.59
C ALA A 41 0.24 -1.94 7.73
N ARG A 42 -1.05 -1.61 7.63
CA ARG A 42 -1.78 -0.80 8.60
C ARG A 42 -2.89 -1.67 9.20
N GLN A 43 -3.06 -1.56 10.52
CA GLN A 43 -4.12 -2.25 11.24
C GLN A 43 -4.94 -1.22 12.01
N GLY A 44 -6.25 -1.29 11.81
CA GLY A 44 -7.22 -0.42 12.44
C GLY A 44 -7.39 0.94 11.76
N ASP A 45 -7.80 1.91 12.56
CA ASP A 45 -8.09 3.30 12.15
C ASP A 45 -6.93 4.25 12.48
N GLY A 46 -5.80 3.71 12.91
CA GLY A 46 -4.60 4.48 13.20
C GLY A 46 -3.91 4.93 11.93
N ASP A 47 -3.37 6.15 11.95
CA ASP A 47 -2.58 6.69 10.84
C ASP A 47 -1.19 6.02 10.71
N ALA A 48 -0.77 5.29 11.76
CA ALA A 48 0.52 4.62 11.83
C ALA A 48 0.48 3.22 11.20
N ALA A 49 1.51 2.91 10.39
CA ALA A 49 1.79 1.54 9.97
C ALA A 49 2.20 0.69 11.18
N VAL A 50 1.59 -0.48 11.31
CA VAL A 50 2.02 -1.48 12.29
C VAL A 50 3.25 -2.25 11.82
N TRP A 51 3.47 -2.25 10.51
CA TRP A 51 4.65 -2.84 9.91
C TRP A 51 5.00 -2.12 8.61
N SER A 52 6.30 -1.90 8.38
CA SER A 52 6.78 -1.37 7.11
C SER A 52 8.11 -2.02 6.73
N LYS A 53 8.33 -2.21 5.43
CA LYS A 53 9.61 -2.70 4.91
C LYS A 53 9.94 -2.10 3.56
N GLN A 54 11.21 -1.82 3.35
CA GLN A 54 11.74 -1.19 2.15
C GLN A 54 12.49 -2.20 1.28
N PHE A 55 12.42 -2.00 -0.03
CA PHE A 55 12.98 -2.84 -1.07
C PHE A 55 13.58 -1.97 -2.16
N THR A 56 14.64 -2.44 -2.80
CA THR A 56 15.22 -1.79 -3.98
C THR A 56 14.56 -2.26 -5.28
N SER A 57 13.75 -3.33 -5.23
CA SER A 57 13.05 -3.89 -6.38
C SER A 57 11.55 -3.88 -6.15
N GLU A 58 10.82 -3.40 -7.17
CA GLU A 58 9.37 -3.40 -7.22
C GLU A 58 8.79 -4.80 -7.06
N GLN A 59 9.39 -5.76 -7.76
CA GLN A 59 8.88 -7.12 -7.84
C GLN A 59 8.89 -7.78 -6.47
N LEU A 60 10.00 -7.66 -5.74
CA LEU A 60 10.12 -8.17 -4.36
C LEU A 60 9.13 -7.48 -3.41
N ALA A 61 8.89 -6.18 -3.57
CA ALA A 61 7.94 -5.45 -2.74
C ALA A 61 6.51 -5.94 -3.00
N ARG A 62 6.11 -6.09 -4.27
CA ARG A 62 4.79 -6.60 -4.67
C ARG A 62 4.59 -8.05 -4.24
N GLU A 63 5.60 -8.91 -4.41
CA GLU A 63 5.55 -10.30 -3.97
C GLU A 63 5.38 -10.41 -2.45
N LEU A 64 6.07 -9.57 -1.67
CA LEU A 64 5.88 -9.58 -0.24
C LEU A 64 4.51 -9.06 0.17
N ALA A 65 4.01 -7.99 -0.46
CA ALA A 65 2.66 -7.51 -0.22
C ALA A 65 1.63 -8.62 -0.52
N ALA A 66 1.76 -9.33 -1.65
CA ALA A 66 0.92 -10.46 -2.00
C ALA A 66 1.00 -11.60 -0.98
N GLN A 67 2.20 -11.94 -0.51
CA GLN A 67 2.38 -12.95 0.54
C GLN A 67 1.74 -12.54 1.87
N MET A 68 1.87 -11.28 2.28
CA MET A 68 1.25 -10.77 3.51
C MET A 68 -0.28 -10.82 3.41
N MET A 69 -0.81 -10.45 2.25
CA MET A 69 -2.23 -10.55 1.97
C MET A 69 -2.73 -12.00 2.06
N ALA A 70 -2.02 -12.93 1.39
CA ALA A 70 -2.35 -14.35 1.39
C ALA A 70 -2.27 -14.98 2.79
N ARG A 71 -1.26 -14.62 3.60
CA ARG A 71 -1.11 -15.11 4.98
C ARG A 71 -2.20 -14.62 5.93
N SER A 72 -2.80 -13.48 5.65
CA SER A 72 -3.82 -12.90 6.52
C SER A 72 -5.16 -13.64 6.43
N GLY A 73 -5.41 -14.40 5.34
CA GLY A 73 -6.65 -15.13 5.11
C GLY A 73 -7.88 -14.23 4.86
N ASP A 74 -7.68 -12.92 4.82
CA ASP A 74 -8.71 -11.91 4.57
C ASP A 74 -9.07 -11.79 3.08
N GLN A 75 -10.27 -11.30 2.77
CA GLN A 75 -10.63 -10.86 1.41
C GLN A 75 -10.07 -9.47 1.14
N TRP A 76 -8.97 -9.39 0.41
CA TRP A 76 -8.36 -8.13 0.00
C TRP A 76 -9.04 -7.58 -1.26
N ARG A 77 -9.52 -6.34 -1.15
CA ARG A 77 -10.01 -5.55 -2.27
C ARG A 77 -8.85 -4.74 -2.83
N ASP A 78 -8.57 -4.91 -4.12
CA ASP A 78 -7.63 -4.07 -4.84
C ASP A 78 -8.24 -2.69 -5.08
N LEU A 79 -7.57 -1.67 -4.56
CA LEU A 79 -7.86 -0.26 -4.78
C LEU A 79 -6.68 0.39 -5.53
N THR A 80 -5.79 -0.42 -6.12
CA THR A 80 -4.57 0.05 -6.80
C THR A 80 -4.92 0.98 -7.93
N SER A 81 -5.94 0.66 -8.72
CA SER A 81 -6.42 1.51 -9.81
C SER A 81 -7.01 2.86 -9.35
N LEU A 82 -7.38 3.00 -8.08
CA LEU A 82 -7.87 4.27 -7.53
C LEU A 82 -6.75 5.18 -7.03
N VAL A 83 -5.57 4.60 -6.78
CA VAL A 83 -4.42 5.33 -6.21
C VAL A 83 -3.32 5.58 -7.22
N GLN A 84 -3.23 4.74 -8.26
CA GLN A 84 -2.44 5.03 -9.44
C GLN A 84 -2.99 6.32 -10.06
N SER A 85 -2.28 7.42 -9.82
CA SER A 85 -2.53 8.64 -10.58
C SER A 85 -2.37 8.28 -12.05
N PRO A 86 -3.27 8.75 -12.95
CA PRO A 86 -3.03 8.60 -14.38
C PRO A 86 -1.62 9.12 -14.67
N PRO A 87 -0.82 8.43 -15.50
CA PRO A 87 0.49 8.94 -15.87
C PRO A 87 0.25 10.37 -16.32
N THR A 88 0.87 11.33 -15.64
CA THR A 88 0.82 12.74 -16.04
C THR A 88 1.23 12.76 -17.50
N ALA A 89 0.25 12.84 -18.39
CA ALA A 89 0.48 13.04 -19.81
C ALA A 89 1.11 14.43 -19.88
N GLY A 90 2.44 14.45 -19.92
CA GLY A 90 3.22 15.65 -20.10
C GLY A 90 2.72 16.34 -21.36
N ARG A 91 2.39 17.62 -21.19
CA ARG A 91 2.16 18.55 -22.29
C ARG A 91 3.36 19.46 -22.40
#